data_AF-A0A7K2VHU5-F1
#
_entry.id   AF-A0A7K2VHU5-F1
#
_cell.length_a   1.000
_cell.length_b   1.000
_cell.length_c   1.000
_cell.angle_alpha   90.00
_cell.angle_beta   90.00
_cell.angle_gamma   90.00
#
_symmetry.space_group_name_H-M   'P 1'
#
loop_
_entity.id
_entity.type
_entity.pdbx_description
1 polymer ?
#
loop_
_entity_poly.entity_id
_entity_poly.type
_entity_poly.pdbx_seq_one_letter_code
_entity_poly.pdbx_strand_id
1 'polypeptide(L)'
;PARLVRRYGTEAPAVLALAERDPALAGPVLPGHPVTRAELLWAARHEGALDPSDLLDRRTRIGLVPEDRAEALAVAAEILSRATPSGV
;
A
#
# COMPACT_ATOMS: atom_id res chain seq x y z
N PRO A 1 9.52 3.36 -11.81
CA PRO A 1 10.62 2.49 -11.31
C PRO A 1 10.47 1.03 -11.77
N ALA A 2 11.55 0.32 -12.10
CA ALA A 2 11.50 -1.05 -12.62
C ALA A 2 10.79 -2.05 -11.68
N ARG A 3 10.89 -1.86 -10.35
CA ARG A 3 10.16 -2.66 -9.34
C ARG A 3 8.64 -2.56 -9.52
N LEU A 4 8.13 -1.35 -9.70
CA LEU A 4 6.70 -1.14 -9.88
C LEU A 4 6.22 -1.76 -11.19
N VAL A 5 6.96 -1.61 -12.29
CA VAL A 5 6.62 -2.25 -13.58
C VAL A 5 6.54 -3.77 -13.43
N ARG A 6 7.51 -4.38 -12.73
CA ARG A 6 7.50 -5.83 -12.46
C ARG A 6 6.28 -6.31 -11.66
N ARG A 7 5.70 -5.44 -10.83
CA ARG A 7 4.64 -5.81 -9.87
C ARG A 7 3.24 -5.42 -10.35
N TYR A 8 3.13 -4.28 -11.01
CA TYR A 8 1.88 -3.64 -11.42
C TYR A 8 1.73 -3.53 -12.94
N GLY A 9 2.74 -3.94 -13.72
CA GLY A 9 2.68 -3.89 -15.18
C GLY A 9 2.37 -2.49 -15.70
N THR A 10 1.31 -2.39 -16.50
CA THR A 10 0.83 -1.13 -17.10
C THR A 10 0.29 -0.14 -16.08
N GLU A 11 -0.06 -0.58 -14.87
CA GLU A 11 -0.58 0.28 -13.80
C GLU A 11 0.54 0.99 -13.02
N ALA A 12 1.80 0.57 -13.21
CA ALA A 12 2.94 1.13 -12.48
C ALA A 12 3.06 2.67 -12.52
N PRO A 13 2.79 3.37 -13.65
CA PRO A 13 2.78 4.82 -13.67
C PRO A 13 1.70 5.44 -12.77
N ALA A 14 0.53 4.80 -12.68
CA ALA A 14 -0.56 5.30 -11.85
C ALA A 14 -0.27 5.11 -10.35
N VAL A 15 0.34 3.99 -9.96
CA VAL A 15 0.86 3.77 -8.61
C VAL A 15 1.90 4.82 -8.24
N LEU A 16 2.85 5.09 -9.16
CA LEU A 16 3.89 6.11 -8.93
C LEU A 16 3.28 7.50 -8.77
N ALA A 17 2.29 7.86 -9.58
CA ALA A 17 1.63 9.16 -9.52
C ALA A 17 0.96 9.42 -8.16
N LEU A 18 0.53 8.39 -7.42
CA LEU A 18 0.05 8.56 -6.05
C LEU A 18 1.17 9.08 -5.12
N ALA A 19 2.37 8.50 -5.22
CA ALA A 19 3.53 8.91 -4.43
C ALA A 19 4.06 10.30 -4.82
N GLU A 20 3.96 10.67 -6.11
CA GLU A 20 4.38 12.00 -6.58
C GLU A 20 3.42 13.11 -6.13
N ARG A 21 2.12 12.81 -6.03
CA ARG A 21 1.10 13.78 -5.60
C ARG A 21 1.04 13.98 -4.09
N ASP A 22 1.31 12.94 -3.32
CA ASP A 22 1.37 13.00 -1.86
C ASP A 22 2.70 12.41 -1.36
N PRO A 23 3.66 13.25 -0.94
CA PRO A 23 4.94 12.80 -0.39
C PRO A 23 4.80 11.84 0.80
N ALA A 24 3.71 11.89 1.57
CA ALA A 24 3.46 10.95 2.65
C ALA A 24 3.27 9.52 2.12
N LEU A 25 2.84 9.34 0.87
CA LEU A 25 2.66 8.03 0.24
C LEU A 25 3.93 7.45 -0.37
N ALA A 26 4.96 8.29 -0.61
CA ALA A 26 6.22 7.87 -1.21
C ALA A 26 7.09 7.02 -0.25
N GLY A 27 6.91 7.20 1.06
CA GLY A 27 7.66 6.48 2.08
C GLY A 27 7.29 4.99 2.17
N PRO A 28 8.22 4.15 2.65
CA PRO A 28 7.96 2.73 2.84
C PRO A 28 6.99 2.51 4.00
N VAL A 29 6.20 1.43 3.93
CA VAL A 29 5.26 1.05 5.01
C VAL A 29 6.01 0.81 6.32
N LEU A 30 7.18 0.16 6.22
CA LEU A 30 8.12 -0.13 7.31
C LEU A 30 9.53 0.33 6.93
N PRO A 31 10.37 0.75 7.89
CA PRO A 31 11.79 1.00 7.62
C PRO A 31 12.46 -0.21 6.94
N GLY A 32 13.17 0.03 5.83
CA GLY A 32 13.88 -1.03 5.09
C GLY A 32 12.99 -1.92 4.20
N HIS A 33 11.67 -1.80 4.25
CA HIS A 33 10.77 -2.60 3.41
C HIS A 33 10.50 -1.93 2.04
N PRO A 34 10.49 -2.67 0.92
CA PRO A 34 10.36 -2.07 -0.42
C PRO A 34 8.93 -1.60 -0.77
N VAL A 35 7.91 -2.04 -0.02
CA VAL A 35 6.52 -1.65 -0.24
C VAL A 35 6.26 -0.27 0.35
N THR A 36 5.66 0.60 -0.46
CA THR A 36 5.32 1.98 -0.14
C THR A 36 3.86 2.12 0.28
N ARG A 37 3.55 3.23 0.96
CA ARG A 37 2.16 3.58 1.30
C ARG A 37 1.30 3.79 0.05
N ALA A 38 1.87 4.28 -1.05
CA ALA A 38 1.21 4.39 -2.35
C ALA A 38 0.71 3.02 -2.87
N GLU A 39 1.51 1.96 -2.71
CA GLU A 39 1.12 0.60 -3.09
C GLU A 39 -0.04 0.06 -2.25
N LEU A 40 -0.09 0.39 -0.94
CA LEU A 40 -1.24 0.06 -0.09
C LEU A 40 -2.50 0.82 -0.55
N LEU A 41 -2.38 2.11 -0.83
CA LEU A 41 -3.53 2.93 -1.26
C LEU A 41 -4.05 2.48 -2.63
N TRP A 42 -3.14 2.09 -3.53
CA TRP A 42 -3.51 1.50 -4.81
C TRP A 42 -4.34 0.22 -4.61
N ALA A 43 -3.86 -0.70 -3.77
CA ALA A 43 -4.56 -1.95 -3.50
C ALA A 43 -5.96 -1.72 -2.90
N ALA A 44 -6.10 -0.75 -2.00
CA ALA A 44 -7.40 -0.40 -1.42
C ALA A 44 -8.37 0.22 -2.45
N ARG A 45 -7.88 1.09 -3.34
CA ARG A 45 -8.73 1.81 -4.31
C ARG A 45 -9.05 1.02 -5.58
N HIS A 46 -8.14 0.18 -6.04
CA HIS A 46 -8.22 -0.43 -7.38
C HIS A 46 -8.16 -1.95 -7.37
N GLU A 47 -7.64 -2.57 -6.30
CA GLU A 47 -7.52 -4.03 -6.23
C GLU A 47 -8.51 -4.69 -5.27
N GLY A 48 -9.36 -3.91 -4.59
CA GLY A 48 -10.41 -4.42 -3.72
C GLY A 48 -9.92 -4.90 -2.35
N ALA A 49 -8.81 -4.34 -1.84
CA ALA A 49 -8.41 -4.60 -0.46
C ALA A 49 -9.29 -3.82 0.52
N LEU A 50 -10.09 -4.54 1.32
CA LEU A 50 -11.11 -3.97 2.20
C LEU A 50 -10.71 -3.92 3.68
N ASP A 51 -9.63 -4.62 4.05
CA ASP A 51 -9.17 -4.69 5.43
C ASP A 51 -7.63 -4.80 5.49
N PRO A 52 -7.02 -4.57 6.68
CA PRO A 52 -5.57 -4.62 6.81
C PRO A 52 -4.98 -6.00 6.49
N SER A 53 -5.73 -7.08 6.69
CA SER A 53 -5.25 -8.44 6.41
C SER A 53 -5.11 -8.65 4.90
N ASP A 54 -6.06 -8.18 4.07
CA ASP A 54 -5.88 -8.28 2.62
C ASP A 54 -4.65 -7.49 2.15
N LEU A 55 -4.47 -6.28 2.66
CA LEU A 55 -3.30 -5.45 2.36
C LEU A 55 -1.98 -6.13 2.73
N LEU A 56 -1.85 -6.59 3.98
CA LEU A 56 -0.59 -7.08 4.53
C LEU A 56 -0.29 -8.53 4.10
N ASP A 57 -1.31 -9.39 4.10
CA ASP A 57 -1.10 -10.83 3.97
C ASP A 57 -1.20 -11.30 2.51
N ARG A 58 -2.04 -10.66 1.69
CA ARG A 58 -2.30 -11.08 0.29
C ARG A 58 -1.67 -10.16 -0.74
N ARG A 59 -1.92 -8.85 -0.64
CA ARG A 59 -1.46 -7.88 -1.63
C ARG A 59 0.03 -7.67 -1.55
N THR A 60 0.57 -7.50 -0.35
CA THR A 60 1.98 -7.12 -0.14
C THR A 60 2.87 -8.24 0.34
N ARG A 61 2.31 -9.23 1.06
CA ARG A 61 3.03 -10.30 1.75
C ARG A 61 3.96 -9.81 2.87
N ILE A 62 3.78 -8.58 3.35
CA ILE A 62 4.41 -8.10 4.60
C ILE A 62 4.05 -9.05 5.76
N GLY A 63 2.82 -9.58 5.73
CA GLY A 63 2.30 -10.54 6.70
C GLY A 63 3.04 -11.87 6.85
N LEU A 64 3.97 -12.19 5.95
CA LEU A 64 4.78 -13.40 6.05
C LEU A 64 5.75 -13.39 7.23
N VAL A 65 6.15 -12.20 7.70
CA VAL A 65 6.94 -12.01 8.91
C VAL A 65 6.00 -11.47 9.99
N PRO A 66 5.73 -12.22 11.07
CA PRO A 66 4.77 -11.80 12.10
C PRO A 66 5.10 -10.44 12.73
N GLU A 67 6.37 -10.15 12.94
CA GLU A 67 6.86 -8.89 13.51
C GLU A 67 6.57 -7.70 12.58
N ASP A 68 6.92 -7.83 11.30
CA ASP A 68 6.63 -6.81 10.27
C ASP A 68 5.13 -6.59 10.13
N ARG A 69 4.33 -7.67 10.18
CA ARG A 69 2.87 -7.59 10.14
C ARG A 69 2.32 -6.73 11.28
N ALA A 70 2.80 -6.97 12.50
CA ALA A 70 2.37 -6.26 13.69
C ALA A 70 2.73 -4.77 13.59
N GLU A 71 3.95 -4.45 13.14
CA GLU A 71 4.41 -3.07 12.97
C GLU A 71 3.64 -2.33 11.85
N ALA A 72 3.29 -3.02 10.76
CA ALA A 72 2.63 -2.41 9.60
C ALA A 72 1.12 -2.18 9.81
N LEU A 73 0.51 -2.78 10.83
CA LEU A 73 -0.94 -2.80 11.03
C LEU A 73 -1.55 -1.40 11.13
N ALA A 74 -0.92 -0.50 11.89
CA ALA A 74 -1.40 0.87 12.06
C ALA A 74 -1.37 1.65 10.74
N VAL A 75 -0.30 1.50 9.95
CA VAL A 75 -0.17 2.14 8.64
C VAL A 75 -1.20 1.60 7.65
N ALA A 76 -1.45 0.28 7.64
CA ALA A 76 -2.45 -0.32 6.78
C ALA A 76 -3.87 0.18 7.10
N ALA A 77 -4.22 0.29 8.38
CA ALA A 77 -5.50 0.85 8.82
C ALA A 77 -5.65 2.33 8.43
N GLU A 78 -4.61 3.14 8.59
CA GLU A 78 -4.59 4.54 8.16
C GLU A 78 -4.79 4.69 6.64
N ILE A 79 -4.19 3.80 5.84
CA ILE A 79 -4.34 3.85 4.39
C ILE A 79 -5.76 3.47 3.95
N LEU A 80 -6.38 2.49 4.61
CA LEU A 80 -7.77 2.12 4.31
C LEU A 80 -8.74 3.28 4.60
N SER A 81 -8.54 4.01 5.70
CA SER A 81 -9.38 5.18 6.00
C SER A 81 -9.21 6.31 4.98
N ARG A 82 -8.05 6.43 4.32
CA ARG A 82 -7.85 7.35 3.18
C ARG A 82 -8.47 6.86 1.85
N ALA A 83 -8.73 5.57 1.74
CA ALA A 83 -9.31 4.96 0.54
C ALA A 83 -10.84 5.08 0.52
N THR A 84 -11.46 4.96 1.69
CA THR A 84 -12.90 5.18 1.87
C THR A 84 -13.18 6.68 1.78
N PRO A 85 -13.94 7.17 0.79
CA PRO A 85 -14.41 8.55 0.83
C PRO A 85 -15.24 8.71 2.12
N SER A 86 -14.97 9.76 2.91
CA SER A 86 -15.87 10.18 3.98
C SER A 86 -17.22 10.49 3.34
N GLY A 87 -18.12 9.50 3.35
CA GLY A 87 -19.44 9.61 2.75
C GLY A 87 -20.33 10.48 3.63
N VAL A 88 -20.94 11.48 2.97
CA VAL A 88 -22.32 12.00 3.11
C VAL A 88 -22.88 12.10 4.52
#